data_AF-A0AAD0PWD3-F1
#
_entry.id   AF-A0AAD0PWD3-F1
#
_cell.length_a   1.000
_cell.length_b   1.000
_cell.length_c   1.000
_cell.angle_alpha   90.00
_cell.angle_beta   90.00
_cell.angle_gamma   90.00
#
_symmetry.space_group_name_H-M   'P 1'
#
loop_
_entity.id
_entity.type
_entity.pdbx_description
1 polymer ?
#
loop_
_entity_poly.entity_id
_entity_poly.type
_entity_poly.pdbx_seq_one_letter_code
_entity_poly.pdbx_strand_id
1 'polypeptide(L)'
;MEKLEAPFSQPIAHALNQSQVGVGKGMVIHPFTCVNRGDGQHGEEGGDTGVLIATLQGWVCPHCDYTQHWAHPVMASSTPPGLPDWLQKHRDDQVPEILINRLKAYRMLQARRPGAAGVGEMIDALEARRQQIDQSA
;
A
#
# COMPACT_ATOMS: atom_id res chain seq x y z
N MET A 1 5.43 -9.60 -19.81
CA MET A 1 5.85 -8.72 -18.70
C MET A 1 6.07 -9.62 -17.49
N GLU A 2 7.22 -9.53 -16.83
CA GLU A 2 7.54 -10.37 -15.67
C GLU A 2 6.61 -10.03 -14.49
N LYS A 3 6.13 -11.07 -13.79
CA LYS A 3 5.23 -10.96 -12.64
C LYS A 3 5.96 -11.42 -11.38
N LEU A 4 5.68 -10.72 -10.28
CA LEU A 4 6.05 -11.18 -8.94
C LEU A 4 4.88 -12.01 -8.40
N GLU A 5 5.06 -13.31 -8.27
CA GLU A 5 4.04 -14.24 -7.77
C GLU A 5 4.20 -14.46 -6.26
N ALA A 6 3.08 -14.67 -5.56
CA ALA A 6 3.07 -15.08 -4.16
C ALA A 6 3.69 -16.49 -4.01
N PRO A 7 4.34 -16.81 -2.88
CA PRO A 7 4.32 -16.07 -1.63
C PRO A 7 5.21 -14.82 -1.65
N PHE A 8 4.64 -13.69 -1.19
CA PHE A 8 5.43 -12.48 -0.99
C PHE A 8 6.24 -12.63 0.29
N SER A 9 7.49 -12.17 0.30
CA SER A 9 8.24 -12.00 1.55
C SER A 9 7.72 -10.78 2.32
N GLN A 10 7.93 -10.70 3.63
CA GLN A 10 7.50 -9.54 4.43
C GLN A 10 8.04 -8.20 3.88
N PRO A 11 9.33 -8.07 3.51
CA PRO A 11 9.83 -6.84 2.91
C PRO A 11 9.14 -6.48 1.59
N ILE A 12 8.81 -7.47 0.78
CA ILE A 12 8.06 -7.29 -0.48
C ILE A 12 6.64 -6.81 -0.18
N ALA A 13 5.91 -7.47 0.72
CA ALA A 13 4.55 -7.08 1.09
C ALA A 13 4.50 -5.64 1.64
N HIS A 14 5.49 -5.26 2.47
CA HIS A 14 5.62 -3.88 2.95
C HIS A 14 5.85 -2.89 1.80
N ALA A 15 6.80 -3.18 0.90
CA ALA A 15 7.10 -2.29 -0.22
C ALA A 15 5.89 -2.11 -1.15
N LEU A 16 5.19 -3.20 -1.45
CA LEU A 16 3.94 -3.21 -2.22
C LEU A 16 2.86 -2.35 -1.54
N ASN A 17 2.59 -2.57 -0.27
CA ASN A 17 1.58 -1.81 0.49
C ASN A 17 1.91 -0.31 0.55
N GLN A 18 3.17 0.04 0.80
CA GLN A 18 3.63 1.43 0.81
C GLN A 18 3.51 2.08 -0.58
N SER A 19 3.84 1.36 -1.65
CA SER A 19 3.70 1.84 -3.03
C SER A 19 2.23 2.12 -3.38
N GLN A 20 1.32 1.18 -3.08
CA GLN A 20 -0.11 1.28 -3.38
C GLN A 20 -0.75 2.57 -2.85
N VAL A 21 -0.31 3.03 -1.68
CA VAL A 21 -0.93 4.16 -0.96
C VAL A 21 -0.10 5.45 -1.02
N GLY A 22 0.88 5.49 -1.92
CA GLY A 22 1.64 6.71 -2.24
C GLY A 22 2.74 7.10 -1.25
N VAL A 23 3.10 6.23 -0.31
CA VAL A 23 4.12 6.53 0.73
C VAL A 23 5.45 5.79 0.52
N GLY A 24 5.50 4.88 -0.45
CA GLY A 24 6.71 4.16 -0.84
C GLY A 24 7.73 5.05 -1.54
N LYS A 25 8.99 4.59 -1.60
CA LYS A 25 10.09 5.28 -2.30
C LYS A 25 10.09 5.03 -3.82
N GLY A 26 9.48 3.93 -4.26
CA GLY A 26 9.40 3.53 -5.68
C GLY A 26 8.47 4.37 -6.53
N MET A 27 8.27 4.00 -7.79
CA MET A 27 7.36 4.73 -8.70
C MET A 27 5.91 4.75 -8.17
N VAL A 28 5.21 5.87 -8.38
CA VAL A 28 3.76 5.95 -8.15
C VAL A 28 3.08 5.27 -9.33
N ILE A 29 2.39 4.16 -9.06
CA ILE A 29 1.64 3.38 -10.04
C ILE A 29 0.21 3.26 -9.53
N HIS A 30 -0.75 3.14 -10.44
CA HIS A 30 -2.13 2.86 -10.07
C HIS A 30 -2.19 1.63 -9.15
N PRO A 31 -2.88 1.70 -8.01
CA PRO A 31 -2.97 0.58 -7.09
C PRO A 31 -3.71 -0.60 -7.71
N PHE A 32 -3.37 -1.79 -7.24
CA PHE A 32 -4.23 -2.97 -7.33
C PHE A 32 -5.48 -2.73 -6.50
N THR A 33 -6.62 -2.81 -7.18
CA THR A 33 -7.94 -2.58 -6.58
C THR A 33 -8.83 -3.81 -6.78
N CYS A 34 -9.80 -3.98 -5.88
CA CYS A 34 -10.76 -5.06 -5.94
C CYS A 34 -11.63 -4.96 -7.20
N VAL A 35 -11.87 -6.09 -7.87
CA VAL A 35 -12.78 -6.15 -9.01
C VAL A 35 -14.22 -5.75 -8.63
N ASN A 36 -14.61 -5.93 -7.37
CA ASN A 36 -15.94 -5.60 -6.86
C ASN A 36 -16.04 -4.16 -6.31
N ARG A 37 -14.99 -3.33 -6.45
CA ARG A 37 -14.93 -1.97 -5.85
C ARG A 37 -16.08 -1.02 -6.22
N GLY A 38 -16.82 -1.31 -7.30
CA GLY A 38 -17.94 -0.51 -7.79
C GLY A 38 -19.29 -0.81 -7.14
N ASP A 39 -19.35 -1.69 -6.14
CA ASP A 39 -20.58 -2.12 -5.47
C ASP A 39 -21.12 -1.15 -4.41
N GLY A 40 -20.37 -0.08 -4.10
CA GLY A 40 -20.70 0.88 -3.05
C GLY A 40 -20.39 0.41 -1.63
N GLN A 41 -19.74 -0.75 -1.45
CA GLN A 41 -19.37 -1.33 -0.14
C GLN A 41 -17.87 -1.25 0.16
N HIS A 42 -17.06 -0.79 -0.79
CA HIS A 42 -15.63 -0.62 -0.67
C HIS A 42 -15.27 0.80 -0.23
N GLY A 43 -14.28 0.93 0.65
CA GLY A 43 -13.78 2.21 1.14
C GLY A 43 -12.60 2.75 0.33
N GLU A 44 -12.14 3.95 0.68
CA GLU A 44 -11.03 4.67 0.05
C GLU A 44 -9.82 4.81 0.99
N GLU A 45 -9.65 3.88 1.94
CA GLU A 45 -8.64 3.95 3.00
C GLU A 45 -7.24 4.16 2.42
N GLY A 46 -6.93 3.48 1.31
CA GLY A 46 -5.66 3.54 0.60
C GLY A 46 -5.48 4.76 -0.31
N GLY A 47 -6.49 5.62 -0.46
CA GLY A 47 -6.48 6.75 -1.40
C GLY A 47 -7.11 6.49 -2.75
N ASP A 48 -7.61 5.27 -2.95
CA ASP A 48 -8.43 4.86 -4.07
C ASP A 48 -9.47 3.85 -3.54
N THR A 49 -10.61 3.74 -4.22
CA THR A 49 -11.69 2.83 -3.82
C THR A 49 -11.22 1.37 -3.93
N GLY A 50 -11.38 0.59 -2.85
CA GLY A 50 -11.15 -0.86 -2.87
C GLY A 50 -9.70 -1.28 -3.07
N VAL A 51 -8.72 -0.49 -2.60
CA VAL A 51 -7.29 -0.88 -2.62
C VAL A 51 -7.10 -2.24 -1.94
N LEU A 52 -6.41 -3.14 -2.65
CA LEU A 52 -6.03 -4.45 -2.11
C LEU A 52 -4.84 -4.32 -1.17
N ILE A 53 -4.70 -5.28 -0.26
CA ILE A 53 -3.59 -5.32 0.69
C ILE A 53 -2.72 -6.53 0.39
N ALA A 54 -1.42 -6.32 0.22
CA ALA A 54 -0.44 -7.38 0.07
C ALA A 54 -0.23 -8.09 1.41
N THR A 55 -0.33 -9.41 1.38
CA THR A 55 0.00 -10.35 2.44
C THR A 55 1.04 -11.34 1.93
N LEU A 56 1.53 -12.23 2.79
CA LEU A 56 2.43 -13.30 2.35
C LEU A 56 1.77 -14.25 1.33
N GLN A 57 0.44 -14.37 1.35
CA GLN A 57 -0.32 -15.26 0.45
C GLN A 57 -0.81 -14.56 -0.82
N GLY A 58 -0.46 -13.29 -1.01
CA GLY A 58 -0.92 -12.47 -2.13
C GLY A 58 -1.77 -11.29 -1.67
N TRP A 59 -2.52 -10.72 -2.61
CA TRP A 59 -3.41 -9.60 -2.37
C TRP A 59 -4.76 -10.06 -1.85
N VAL A 60 -5.26 -9.35 -0.84
CA VAL A 60 -6.59 -9.57 -0.27
C VAL A 60 -7.38 -8.27 -0.27
N CYS A 61 -8.70 -8.36 -0.46
CA CYS A 61 -9.59 -7.24 -0.26
C CYS A 61 -10.02 -7.17 1.22
N PRO A 62 -9.97 -6.00 1.87
CA PRO A 62 -10.45 -5.89 3.26
C PRO A 62 -11.99 -5.84 3.37
N HIS A 63 -12.73 -5.76 2.24
CA HIS A 63 -14.19 -5.62 2.21
C HIS A 63 -14.95 -6.88 1.77
N CYS A 64 -14.32 -7.77 0.98
CA CYS A 64 -14.91 -8.99 0.47
C CYS A 64 -13.85 -10.10 0.29
N ASP A 65 -14.26 -11.28 -0.18
CA ASP A 65 -13.38 -12.45 -0.29
C ASP A 65 -12.48 -12.46 -1.55
N TYR A 66 -12.41 -11.35 -2.28
CA TYR A 66 -11.57 -11.26 -3.48
C TYR A 66 -10.08 -11.34 -3.12
N THR A 67 -9.35 -12.19 -3.86
CA THR A 67 -7.90 -12.34 -3.76
C THR A 67 -7.25 -12.42 -5.13
N GLN A 68 -5.96 -12.09 -5.21
CA GLN A 68 -5.11 -12.34 -6.38
C GLN A 68 -3.66 -12.54 -5.92
N HIS A 69 -2.82 -13.21 -6.72
CA HIS A 69 -1.52 -13.71 -6.24
C HIS A 69 -0.31 -13.10 -6.94
N TRP A 70 -0.49 -12.13 -7.84
CA TRP A 70 0.61 -11.54 -8.60
C TRP A 70 0.71 -10.02 -8.43
N ALA A 71 1.91 -9.47 -8.55
CA ALA A 71 2.20 -8.04 -8.50
C ALA A 71 3.13 -7.61 -9.64
N HIS A 72 3.15 -6.31 -9.94
CA HIS A 72 4.15 -5.71 -10.81
C HIS A 72 5.46 -5.53 -10.02
N PRO A 73 6.60 -6.12 -10.45
CA PRO A 73 7.86 -6.05 -9.69
C PRO A 73 8.32 -4.62 -9.36
N VAL A 74 8.05 -3.68 -10.26
CA VAL A 74 8.40 -2.26 -10.08
C VAL A 74 7.73 -1.60 -8.86
N MET A 75 6.61 -2.13 -8.36
CA MET A 75 5.97 -1.63 -7.13
C MET A 75 6.72 -2.03 -5.86
N ALA A 76 7.51 -3.11 -5.92
CA ALA A 76 8.36 -3.54 -4.80
C ALA A 76 9.75 -2.89 -4.84
N SER A 77 10.08 -2.18 -5.92
CA SER A 77 11.38 -1.52 -6.10
C SER A 77 11.43 -0.17 -5.39
N SER A 78 12.53 0.12 -4.71
CA SER A 78 12.73 1.37 -3.95
C SER A 78 13.22 2.56 -4.78
N THR A 79 13.51 2.37 -6.07
CA THR A 79 14.16 3.39 -6.91
C THR A 79 13.31 3.69 -8.14
N PRO A 80 12.72 4.89 -8.26
CA PRO A 80 12.22 5.37 -9.54
C PRO A 80 13.43 5.65 -10.45
N PRO A 81 13.53 5.06 -11.65
CA PRO A 81 14.55 5.50 -12.58
C PRO A 81 14.24 6.95 -13.05
N GLY A 82 15.12 7.89 -12.72
CA GLY A 82 15.26 9.16 -13.46
C GLY A 82 14.23 10.27 -13.17
N LEU A 83 13.65 10.36 -11.97
CA LEU A 83 12.90 11.58 -11.60
C LEU A 83 13.87 12.74 -11.32
N PRO A 84 13.60 13.98 -11.81
CA PRO A 84 14.35 15.16 -11.38
C PRO A 84 14.26 15.38 -9.87
N ASP A 85 15.35 15.82 -9.24
CA ASP A 85 15.46 15.99 -7.78
C ASP A 85 14.34 16.84 -7.18
N TRP A 86 13.91 17.91 -7.87
CA TRP A 86 12.84 18.79 -7.39
C TRP A 86 11.48 18.08 -7.30
N LEU A 87 11.21 17.15 -8.22
CA LEU A 87 9.97 16.37 -8.25
C LEU A 87 10.01 15.26 -7.20
N GLN A 88 11.17 14.64 -7.02
CA GLN A 88 11.40 13.69 -5.93
C GLN A 88 11.21 14.36 -4.56
N LYS A 89 11.82 15.53 -4.34
CA LYS A 89 11.67 16.32 -3.11
C LYS A 89 10.23 16.70 -2.85
N HIS A 90 9.52 17.25 -3.84
CA HIS A 90 8.12 17.65 -3.68
C HIS A 90 7.22 16.48 -3.28
N ARG A 91 7.50 15.28 -3.80
CA ARG A 91 6.82 14.06 -3.39
C ARG A 91 7.15 13.68 -1.96
N ASP A 92 8.43 13.64 -1.61
CA ASP A 92 8.89 13.26 -0.26
C ASP A 92 8.34 14.19 0.81
N ASP A 93 8.21 15.49 0.52
CA ASP A 93 7.62 16.49 1.42
C ASP A 93 6.13 16.20 1.74
N GLN A 94 5.39 15.51 0.87
CA GLN A 94 3.98 15.14 1.08
C GLN A 94 3.81 13.82 1.85
N VAL A 95 4.82 12.94 1.83
CA VAL A 95 4.72 11.58 2.39
C VAL A 95 4.28 11.56 3.86
N PRO A 96 4.80 12.42 4.77
CA PRO A 96 4.40 12.37 6.18
C PRO A 96 2.90 12.57 6.40
N GLU A 97 2.30 13.55 5.71
CA GLU A 97 0.86 13.82 5.84
C GLU A 97 0.02 12.68 5.26
N ILE A 98 0.38 12.19 4.06
CA ILE A 98 -0.30 11.04 3.44
C ILE A 98 -0.24 9.84 4.38
N LEU A 99 0.94 9.52 4.93
CA LEU A 99 1.14 8.40 5.84
C LEU A 99 0.26 8.50 7.08
N ILE A 100 0.17 9.67 7.72
CA ILE A 100 -0.68 9.89 8.89
C ILE A 100 -2.15 9.65 8.53
N ASN A 101 -2.60 10.19 7.40
CA ASN A 101 -3.97 10.04 6.94
C ASN A 101 -4.32 8.57 6.61
N ARG A 102 -3.41 7.83 5.97
CA ARG A 102 -3.59 6.40 5.67
C ARG A 102 -3.62 5.55 6.94
N LEU A 103 -2.69 5.78 7.88
CA LEU A 103 -2.71 5.09 9.18
C LEU A 103 -4.03 5.31 9.92
N LYS A 104 -4.52 6.55 9.96
CA LYS A 104 -5.81 6.87 10.57
C LYS A 104 -6.95 6.11 9.89
N ALA A 105 -7.00 6.12 8.55
CA ALA A 105 -8.05 5.45 7.79
C ALA A 105 -8.07 3.93 8.03
N TYR A 106 -6.92 3.26 7.96
CA TYR A 106 -6.85 1.81 8.17
C TYR A 106 -7.13 1.41 9.62
N ARG A 107 -6.72 2.21 10.62
CA ARG A 107 -7.12 1.98 12.02
C ARG A 107 -8.63 2.13 12.22
N MET A 108 -9.26 3.11 11.56
CA MET A 108 -10.72 3.24 11.57
C MET A 108 -11.41 2.06 10.87
N LEU A 109 -10.84 1.53 9.78
CA LEU A 109 -11.33 0.32 9.14
C LEU A 109 -11.21 -0.89 10.07
N GLN A 110 -10.07 -1.08 10.72
CA GLN A 110 -9.86 -2.15 11.71
C GLN A 110 -10.89 -2.10 12.85
N ALA A 111 -11.19 -0.89 13.35
CA ALA A 111 -12.20 -0.70 14.39
C ALA A 111 -13.63 -1.01 13.91
N ARG A 112 -13.98 -0.60 12.68
CA ARG A 112 -15.32 -0.84 12.09
C ARG A 112 -15.53 -2.29 11.64
N ARG A 113 -14.45 -2.95 11.20
CA ARG A 113 -14.44 -4.33 10.68
C ARG A 113 -13.30 -5.12 11.34
N PRO A 114 -13.45 -5.53 12.61
CA PRO A 114 -12.48 -6.40 13.26
C PRO A 114 -12.28 -7.68 12.43
N GLY A 115 -11.03 -8.03 12.13
CA GLY A 115 -10.71 -9.19 11.30
C GLY A 115 -10.79 -8.96 9.78
N ALA A 116 -10.95 -7.72 9.31
CA ALA A 116 -10.81 -7.41 7.88
C ALA A 116 -9.43 -7.86 7.36
N ALA A 117 -9.44 -8.64 6.28
CA ALA A 117 -8.25 -9.29 5.75
C ALA A 117 -7.17 -8.26 5.36
N GLY A 118 -5.92 -8.53 5.74
CA GLY A 118 -4.76 -7.70 5.38
C GLY A 118 -4.62 -6.41 6.17
N VAL A 119 -5.64 -5.94 6.90
CA VAL A 119 -5.60 -4.59 7.51
C VAL A 119 -4.45 -4.44 8.51
N GLY A 120 -4.10 -5.51 9.24
CA GLY A 120 -2.92 -5.50 10.13
C GLY A 120 -1.63 -5.31 9.34
N GLU A 121 -1.45 -6.07 8.26
CA GLU A 121 -0.28 -6.04 7.39
C GLU A 121 -0.08 -4.66 6.73
N MET A 122 -1.17 -3.98 6.37
CA MET A 122 -1.12 -2.60 5.88
C MET A 122 -0.68 -1.62 6.97
N ILE A 123 -1.24 -1.74 8.19
CA ILE A 123 -0.85 -0.89 9.32
C ILE A 123 0.64 -1.09 9.65
N ASP A 124 1.11 -2.33 9.73
CA ASP A 124 2.51 -2.66 9.99
C ASP A 124 3.44 -2.08 8.91
N ALA A 125 3.05 -2.18 7.63
CA ALA A 125 3.82 -1.60 6.53
C ALA A 125 3.92 -0.07 6.63
N LEU A 126 2.84 0.61 7.03
CA LEU A 126 2.80 2.05 7.22
C LEU A 126 3.59 2.50 8.46
N GLU A 127 3.50 1.76 9.57
CA GLU A 127 4.28 2.03 10.77
C GLU A 127 5.78 1.85 10.55
N ALA A 128 6.17 0.80 9.80
CA ALA A 128 7.55 0.62 9.37
C ALA A 128 8.04 1.79 8.51
N ARG A 129 7.20 2.33 7.61
CA ARG A 129 7.56 3.52 6.82
C ARG A 129 7.72 4.76 7.68
N ARG A 130 6.85 4.94 8.69
CA ARG A 130 6.94 6.05 9.65
C ARG A 130 8.26 6.03 10.40
N GLN A 131 8.64 4.88 10.95
CA GLN A 131 9.90 4.70 11.67
C GLN A 131 11.12 5.04 10.79
N GLN A 132 11.10 4.67 9.50
CA GLN A 132 12.16 5.03 8.57
C GLN A 132 12.27 6.54 8.34
N ILE A 133 11.13 7.25 8.28
CA ILE A 133 11.11 8.71 8.13
C ILE A 133 11.66 9.37 9.39
N ASP A 134 11.18 8.94 10.57
CA ASP A 134 11.59 9.50 11.86
C ASP A 134 13.11 9.30 12.12
N GLN A 135 13.70 8.21 11.62
CA GLN A 135 15.14 7.94 11.72
C GLN A 135 15.99 8.73 10.72
N SER A 136 15.37 9.33 9.70
CA SER A 136 16.04 10.09 8.63
C SER A 136 15.91 11.61 8.80
N ALA A 137 15.15 12.07 9.81
CA ALA A 137 14.93 13.47 10.18
C ALA A 137 15.97 13.95 11.20
#